data_AF-A0A6H9RZJ4-F1
#
_entry.id   AF-A0A6H9RZJ4-F1
#
_cell.length_a   1.000
_cell.length_b   1.000
_cell.length_c   1.000
_cell.angle_alpha   90.00
_cell.angle_beta   90.00
_cell.angle_gamma   90.00
#
_symmetry.space_group_name_H-M   'P 1'
#
loop_
_entity.id
_entity.type
_entity.pdbx_description
1 polymer ?
#
loop_
_entity_poly.entity_id
_entity_poly.type
_entity_poly.pdbx_seq_one_letter_code
_entity_poly.pdbx_strand_id
1 'polypeptide(L)' 'MISHVFLGIADFDRAFGFYSKVMAGLGLTLKFSDAHKGWAGWIAEHSPRPIFVIGKPFDGKVHQPGNGQMVALLAPSREA' A
#
# COMPACT_ATOMS: atom_id res chain seq x y z
N MET A 1 15.82 8.04 -6.54
CA MET A 1 14.71 7.14 -6.90
C MET A 1 14.09 6.58 -5.63
N ILE A 2 12.77 6.65 -5.45
CA ILE A 2 12.08 6.00 -4.33
C ILE A 2 11.90 4.52 -4.66
N SER A 3 12.38 3.63 -3.80
CA SER A 3 12.28 2.18 -4.06
C SER A 3 10.89 1.63 -3.70
N HIS A 4 10.29 2.18 -2.65
CA HIS A 4 8.95 1.90 -2.15
C HIS A 4 8.52 3.00 -1.16
N VAL A 5 7.22 3.04 -0.87
CA VAL A 5 6.65 3.72 0.31
C VAL A 5 5.97 2.64 1.15
N PHE A 6 6.20 2.66 2.45
CA PHE A 6 5.59 1.72 3.39
C PHE A 6 4.62 2.44 4.30
N LEU A 7 3.37 1.98 4.33
CA LEU A 7 2.33 2.51 5.20
C LEU A 7 1.98 1.49 6.28
N GLY A 8 2.16 1.91 7.53
CA GLY A 8 1.76 1.13 8.69
C GLY A 8 0.25 0.94 8.73
N ILE A 9 -0.20 -0.25 9.13
CA ILE A 9 -1.62 -0.57 9.30
C ILE A 9 -1.86 -1.31 10.62
N ALA A 10 -3.06 -1.15 11.18
CA ALA A 10 -3.46 -1.82 12.43
C ALA A 10 -4.09 -3.21 12.18
N ASP A 11 -4.82 -3.36 11.08
CA ASP A 11 -5.59 -4.56 10.74
C ASP A 11 -5.33 -4.91 9.27
N PHE A 12 -4.80 -6.11 9.02
CA PHE A 12 -4.39 -6.53 7.68
C PHE A 12 -5.57 -6.75 6.75
N ASP A 13 -6.57 -7.53 7.16
CA ASP A 13 -7.67 -7.90 6.29
C ASP A 13 -8.51 -6.68 5.90
N ARG A 14 -8.75 -5.78 6.87
CA ARG A 14 -9.46 -4.53 6.62
C ARG A 14 -8.68 -3.61 5.68
N ALA A 15 -7.38 -3.44 5.91
CA ALA A 15 -6.55 -2.58 5.09
C ALA A 15 -6.35 -3.15 3.69
N PHE A 16 -6.10 -4.46 3.57
CA PHE A 16 -5.94 -5.14 2.29
C PHE A 16 -7.20 -5.03 1.44
N GLY A 17 -8.39 -5.22 2.02
CA GLY A 17 -9.65 -5.04 1.32
C GLY A 17 -9.88 -3.61 0.82
N PHE A 18 -9.50 -2.61 1.61
CA PHE A 18 -9.56 -1.19 1.20
C PHE A 18 -8.56 -0.88 0.08
N TYR A 19 -7.28 -1.15 0.30
CA TYR A 19 -6.22 -0.80 -0.64
C TYR A 19 -6.31 -1.61 -1.94
N SER A 20 -6.74 -2.87 -1.91
CA SER A 20 -6.92 -3.63 -3.17
C SER A 20 -7.91 -2.96 -4.12
N LYS A 21 -9.00 -2.38 -3.61
CA LYS A 21 -9.99 -1.66 -4.42
C LYS A 21 -9.43 -0.35 -4.95
N VAL A 22 -8.76 0.43 -4.11
CA VAL A 22 -8.11 1.70 -4.51
C VAL A 22 -7.06 1.45 -5.59
N MET A 23 -6.17 0.48 -5.38
CA MET A 23 -5.09 0.15 -6.31
C MET A 23 -5.64 -0.35 -7.65
N ALA A 24 -6.71 -1.16 -7.63
CA ALA A 24 -7.39 -1.59 -8.85
C ALA A 24 -7.97 -0.41 -9.65
N GLY A 25 -8.60 0.56 -8.99
CA GLY A 25 -9.09 1.80 -9.64
C GLY A 25 -7.97 2.62 -10.29
N LEU A 26 -6.77 2.59 -9.68
CA LEU A 26 -5.58 3.25 -10.21
C LEU A 26 -4.81 2.42 -11.25
N GLY A 27 -5.27 1.22 -11.61
CA GLY A 27 -4.58 0.32 -12.54
C GLY A 27 -3.29 -0.28 -11.99
N LEU A 28 -3.12 -0.31 -10.66
CA LEU A 28 -1.97 -0.93 -9.99
C LEU A 28 -2.27 -2.39 -9.65
N THR A 29 -1.31 -3.26 -9.92
CA THR A 29 -1.43 -4.71 -9.75
C THR A 29 -0.77 -5.18 -8.46
N LEU A 30 -1.37 -6.19 -7.83
CA LEU A 30 -0.82 -6.81 -6.63
C LEU A 30 0.45 -7.58 -6.99
N LYS A 31 1.59 -7.18 -6.42
CA LYS A 31 2.88 -7.84 -6.60
C LYS A 31 3.10 -8.99 -5.63
N PHE A 32 2.70 -8.77 -4.37
CA PHE A 32 2.81 -9.77 -3.32
C PHE A 32 1.77 -9.50 -2.23
N SER A 33 1.35 -10.56 -1.54
CA SER A 33 0.55 -10.52 -0.32
C SER A 33 0.98 -11.70 0.55
N ASP A 34 1.23 -11.43 1.83
CA ASP A 34 1.54 -12.45 2.83
C ASP A 34 0.80 -12.05 4.11
N ALA A 35 -0.36 -12.70 4.33
CA ALA A 35 -1.21 -12.44 5.47
C ALA A 35 -0.57 -12.87 6.80
N HIS A 36 0.34 -13.85 6.79
CA HIS A 36 1.06 -14.28 7.98
C HIS A 36 2.02 -13.19 8.47
N LYS A 37 2.75 -12.56 7.55
CA LYS A 37 3.56 -11.36 7.84
C LYS A 37 2.73 -10.09 7.96
N GLY A 38 1.48 -10.12 7.48
CA GLY A 38 0.54 -9.00 7.55
C GLY A 38 0.96 -7.84 6.66
N TRP A 39 1.40 -8.12 5.43
CA TRP A 39 1.85 -7.10 4.46
C TRP A 39 1.51 -7.48 3.01
N ALA A 40 1.36 -6.45 2.19
CA ALA A 40 1.08 -6.58 0.77
C ALA A 40 1.66 -5.39 -0.01
N GLY A 41 1.93 -5.55 -1.29
CA GLY A 41 2.48 -4.49 -2.11
C GLY A 41 1.98 -4.50 -3.56
N TRP A 42 1.86 -3.30 -4.13
CA TRP A 42 1.36 -3.06 -5.49
C TRP A 42 2.39 -2.31 -6.34
N ILE A 43 2.34 -2.55 -7.65
CA ILE A 43 3.17 -1.90 -8.67
C ILE A 43 2.32 -1.50 -9.88
N ALA A 44 2.85 -0.62 -10.72
CA ALA A 44 2.33 -0.47 -12.07
C ALA A 44 2.83 -1.64 -12.93
N GLU A 45 2.01 -2.10 -13.87
CA GLU A 45 2.26 -3.31 -14.67
C GLU A 45 3.63 -3.32 -15.37
N HIS A 46 4.06 -2.17 -15.88
CA HIS A 46 5.34 -2.01 -16.59
C HIS A 46 6.37 -1.21 -15.80
N SER A 47 6.13 -0.91 -14.52
CA SER A 47 7.10 -0.21 -13.67
C SER A 47 7.26 -0.92 -12.33
N PRO A 48 8.36 -1.67 -12.13
CA PRO A 48 8.54 -2.47 -10.92
C PRO A 48 8.76 -1.64 -9.65
N ARG A 49 8.97 -0.31 -9.76
CA ARG A 49 9.16 0.65 -8.66
C ARG A 49 8.58 2.04 -8.98
N PRO A 50 8.21 2.83 -7.97
CA PRO A 50 8.15 2.47 -6.53
C PRO A 50 7.05 1.44 -6.25
N ILE A 51 7.25 0.63 -5.22
CA ILE A 51 6.21 -0.27 -4.70
C ILE A 51 5.41 0.48 -3.64
N PHE A 52 4.08 0.48 -3.71
CA PHE A 52 3.25 0.89 -2.59
C PHE A 52 3.05 -0.31 -1.67
N VAL A 53 3.48 -0.23 -0.42
CA VAL A 53 3.43 -1.34 0.54
C VAL A 53 2.58 -0.95 1.73
N ILE A 54 1.68 -1.84 2.15
CA ILE A 54 1.04 -1.79 3.46
C ILE A 54 1.62 -2.90 4.33
N GLY A 55 1.75 -2.67 5.62
CA GLY A 55 2.03 -3.77 6.55
C GLY A 55 1.94 -3.40 8.03
N LYS A 56 1.88 -4.41 8.87
CA LYS A 56 1.95 -4.24 10.33
C LYS A 56 3.27 -3.54 10.72
N PRO A 57 3.30 -2.74 11.80
CA PRO A 57 4.53 -2.14 12.29
C PRO A 57 5.61 -3.19 12.55
N PHE A 58 6.83 -2.93 12.08
CA PHE A 58 7.93 -3.89 12.17
C PHE A 58 8.30 -4.25 13.62
N ASP A 59 8.19 -3.29 14.54
CA ASP A 59 8.52 -3.48 15.96
C ASP A 59 7.43 -4.22 16.76
N GLY A 60 6.34 -4.62 16.10
CA GLY A 60 5.22 -5.34 16.70
C GLY A 60 4.35 -4.49 17.63
N LYS A 61 4.63 -3.19 17.78
CA LYS A 61 3.80 -2.30 18.60
C LYS A 61 2.52 -1.93 17.86
N VAL A 62 1.56 -1.37 18.61
CA VAL A 62 0.32 -0.87 18.04
C VAL A 62 0.63 0.26 17.05
N HIS A 63 0.03 0.19 15.87
CA HIS A 63 0.12 1.23 14.85
C HIS A 63 -0.34 2.59 15.42
N GLN A 64 0.38 3.67 15.08
CA GLN A 64 0.05 5.04 15.46
C GLN A 64 -0.09 5.92 14.20
N PRO A 65 -1.05 6.86 14.18
CA PRO A 65 -1.14 7.83 13.09
C PRO A 65 0.08 8.74 13.07
N GLY A 66 0.61 9.02 11.87
CA GLY A 66 1.73 9.96 11.67
C GLY A 66 1.22 11.37 11.39
N ASN A 67 1.57 12.36 12.22
CA ASN A 67 1.26 13.76 11.96
C ASN A 67 2.11 14.30 10.78
N GLY A 68 1.46 14.78 9.71
CA GLY A 68 2.11 15.36 8.53
C GLY A 68 2.47 14.37 7.41
N GLN A 69 2.23 13.07 7.59
CA GLN A 69 2.46 12.09 6.52
C GLN A 69 1.35 12.15 5.47
N MET A 70 1.73 12.32 4.20
CA MET A 70 0.82 12.33 3.07
C MET A 70 1.41 11.50 1.93
N VAL A 71 0.66 10.52 1.44
CA VAL A 71 1.01 9.74 0.25
C VAL A 71 -0.01 10.06 -0.83
N ALA A 72 0.46 10.70 -1.90
CA ALA A 72 -0.35 10.97 -3.09
C ALA A 72 -0.06 9.89 -4.15
N LEU A 73 -1.12 9.36 -4.76
CA LEU A 73 -1.04 8.39 -5.85
C LEU A 73 -1.54 9.06 -7.13
N LEU A 74 -0.86 8.81 -8.24
CA LEU A 74 -1.28 9.34 -9.53
C LEU A 74 -2.43 8.50 -10.09
N ALA A 75 -3.56 9.16 -10.31
CA ALA A 75 -4.70 8.58 -11.01
C ALA A 75 -4.53 8.76 -12.54
N PRO A 76 -4.99 7.79 -13.35
CA PRO A 76 -4.93 7.90 -14.81
C PRO A 76 -5.94 8.90 -15.38
N SER A 77 -7.01 9.23 -14.63
CA SER A 77 -8.02 10.23 -14.98
C SER A 77 -8.69 10.79 -13.71
N ARG A 78 -9.66 11.70 -13.87
CA ARG A 78 -10.44 12.26 -12.74
C ARG A 78 -11.51 11.30 -12.23
N GLU A 79 -11.96 10.38 -13.07
CA GLU A 79 -13.06 9.44 -12.83
C GLU A 79 -12.59 8.13 -12.18
N ALA A 80 -11.28 7.89 -12.15
CA ALA A 80 -10.64 6.71 -11.60
C ALA A 80 -10.72 6.62 -10.06
#